data_AF-A0A2N5CXW5-F1
#
_entry.id   AF-A0A2N5CXW5-F1
#
_cell.length_a   1.000
_cell.length_b   1.000
_cell.length_c   1.000
_cell.angle_alpha   90.00
_cell.angle_beta   90.00
_cell.angle_gamma   90.00
#
_symmetry.space_group_name_H-M   'P 1'
#
loop_
_entity.id
_entity.type
_entity.pdbx_description
1 polymer ?
#
loop_
_entity_poly.entity_id
_entity_poly.type
_entity_poly.pdbx_seq_one_letter_code
_entity_poly.pdbx_strand_id
1 'polypeptide(L)'
;MLLRSVLALGVALIAASACNARETPRIDRAEWRSLPDANSMARYYPERATKEGIAGRAVIDCRLTAEGRAVDCKVVSETPEGYGFGEAAVKMSVIFAFVPPTRDGRPVDDARRLIPISFAGAPQGGSAIRAYQPTPDGKAIGEDAIMIVRVKEGTPRNGSDRFACPDGEGECEPRLVTWPVRPDREQARRILAGVEALASVTNMSCEIASDGALKGCRTTGEVGPEASKAVAAAMTVLRAPLHSDDGLPTAGSTMAIRWNWPELVKGIALNPEAAP
;
A
#
# COMPACT_ATOMS: atom_id res chain seq x y z
N MET A 1 41.29 23.17 -80.84
CA MET A 1 40.03 22.40 -80.70
C MET A 1 40.19 21.47 -79.51
N LEU A 2 39.19 21.46 -78.63
CA LEU A 2 39.20 20.92 -77.28
C LEU A 2 39.41 19.40 -77.24
N LEU A 3 40.11 18.90 -76.21
CA LEU A 3 39.72 17.63 -75.60
C LEU A 3 39.95 17.67 -74.08
N ARG A 4 38.82 17.55 -73.37
CA ARG A 4 38.65 17.47 -71.92
C ARG A 4 39.09 16.10 -71.43
N SER A 5 39.72 16.01 -70.25
CA SER A 5 39.75 14.76 -69.48
C SER A 5 39.77 15.10 -67.99
N VAL A 6 38.64 14.82 -67.36
CA VAL A 6 38.38 14.89 -65.92
C VAL A 6 38.68 13.50 -65.36
N LEU A 7 39.50 13.40 -64.30
CA LEU A 7 39.58 12.19 -63.49
C LEU A 7 39.11 12.50 -62.07
N ALA A 8 38.13 11.71 -61.64
CA ALA A 8 37.33 11.86 -60.43
C ALA A 8 38.09 11.41 -59.17
N LEU A 9 37.98 12.19 -58.09
CA LEU A 9 38.30 11.73 -56.73
C LEU A 9 37.15 10.83 -56.25
N GLY A 10 37.45 9.56 -56.01
CA GLY A 10 36.55 8.65 -55.30
C GLY A 10 36.56 8.94 -53.80
N VAL A 11 35.41 9.31 -53.24
CA VAL A 11 35.20 9.43 -51.79
C VAL A 11 34.62 8.10 -51.30
N ALA A 12 35.37 7.40 -50.44
CA ALA A 12 34.89 6.21 -49.75
C ALA A 12 34.00 6.61 -48.55
N LEU A 13 32.69 6.32 -48.61
CA LEU A 13 31.79 6.45 -47.47
C LEU A 13 31.95 5.24 -46.53
N ILE A 14 32.50 5.47 -45.35
CA ILE A 14 32.43 4.51 -44.24
C ILE A 14 31.06 4.73 -43.56
N ALA A 15 30.12 3.82 -43.79
CA ALA A 15 28.85 3.81 -43.08
C ALA A 15 29.09 3.34 -41.63
N ALA A 16 29.14 4.27 -40.68
CA ALA A 16 29.08 3.94 -39.26
C ALA A 16 27.66 3.45 -38.93
N SER A 17 27.48 2.14 -38.81
CA SER A 17 26.26 1.56 -38.23
C SER A 17 26.21 1.96 -36.75
N ALA A 18 25.45 3.02 -36.44
CA ALA A 18 25.04 3.30 -35.08
C ALA A 18 24.13 2.15 -34.62
N CYS A 19 24.68 1.24 -33.81
CA CYS A 19 23.90 0.27 -33.07
C CYS A 19 23.12 1.04 -32.00
N ASN A 20 21.95 1.57 -32.36
CA ASN A 20 21.03 2.17 -31.40
C ASN A 20 20.49 1.04 -30.51
N ALA A 21 21.10 0.85 -29.35
CA ALA A 21 20.46 0.11 -28.27
C ALA A 21 19.21 0.88 -27.88
N ARG A 22 18.02 0.39 -28.27
CA ARG A 22 16.76 0.95 -27.79
C ARG A 22 16.73 0.78 -26.27
N GLU A 23 16.79 1.89 -25.56
CA GLU A 23 16.69 1.88 -24.10
C GLU A 23 15.28 1.45 -23.73
N THR A 24 15.17 0.28 -23.08
CA THR A 24 13.88 -0.32 -22.76
C THR A 24 13.14 0.58 -21.77
N PRO A 25 11.88 0.94 -22.02
CA PRO A 25 11.15 1.87 -21.16
C PRO A 25 10.98 1.27 -19.77
N ARG A 26 11.54 1.95 -18.75
CA ARG A 26 11.27 1.64 -17.34
C ARG A 26 10.01 2.34 -16.91
N ILE A 27 9.07 1.61 -16.33
CA ILE A 27 7.78 2.16 -15.90
C ILE A 27 7.74 2.23 -14.40
N ASP A 28 7.73 3.44 -13.85
CA ASP A 28 7.80 3.69 -12.41
C ASP A 28 6.44 3.58 -11.70
N ARG A 29 5.32 3.66 -12.44
CA ARG A 29 3.95 3.44 -11.91
C ARG A 29 3.10 2.60 -12.86
N ALA A 30 3.10 1.28 -12.69
CA ALA A 30 2.16 0.37 -13.34
C ALA A 30 1.03 0.04 -12.35
N GLU A 31 -0.22 0.14 -12.80
CA GLU A 31 -1.39 -0.24 -12.00
C GLU A 31 -1.51 -1.76 -11.92
N TRP A 32 -1.76 -2.27 -10.71
CA TRP A 32 -1.92 -3.70 -10.47
C TRP A 32 -3.33 -4.14 -10.86
N ARG A 33 -3.41 -5.19 -11.69
CA ARG A 33 -4.68 -5.89 -11.95
C ARG A 33 -4.89 -7.02 -10.92
N SER A 34 -3.82 -7.70 -10.53
CA SER A 34 -3.86 -8.75 -9.51
C SER A 34 -2.57 -8.79 -8.71
N LEU A 35 -2.72 -8.67 -7.39
CA LEU A 35 -1.67 -8.90 -6.40
C LEU A 35 -1.77 -10.33 -5.87
N PRO A 36 -0.66 -10.95 -5.45
CA PRO A 36 -0.70 -12.24 -4.76
C PRO A 36 -1.54 -12.12 -3.48
N ASP A 37 -2.38 -13.12 -3.23
CA ASP A 37 -3.09 -13.27 -1.96
C ASP A 37 -2.21 -13.91 -0.89
N ALA A 38 -2.69 -13.96 0.36
CA ALA A 38 -1.94 -14.51 1.48
C ALA A 38 -1.56 -15.99 1.27
N ASN A 39 -2.42 -16.78 0.61
CA ASN A 39 -2.16 -18.19 0.35
C ASN A 39 -1.03 -18.37 -0.69
N SER A 40 -1.02 -17.52 -1.72
CA SER A 40 0.06 -17.48 -2.71
C SER A 40 1.37 -17.05 -2.06
N MET A 41 1.36 -16.02 -1.22
CA MET A 41 2.54 -15.60 -0.46
C MET A 41 3.10 -16.73 0.41
N ALA A 42 2.25 -17.48 1.10
CA ALA A 42 2.66 -18.62 1.91
C ALA A 42 3.24 -19.78 1.07
N ARG A 43 2.64 -20.06 -0.09
CA ARG A 43 3.09 -21.13 -1.01
C ARG A 43 4.51 -20.89 -1.53
N TYR A 44 4.86 -19.63 -1.82
CA TYR A 44 6.18 -19.29 -2.38
C TYR A 44 7.20 -18.90 -1.32
N TYR A 45 6.86 -18.94 -0.04
CA TYR A 45 7.78 -18.60 1.04
C TYR A 45 9.02 -19.52 1.04
N PRO A 46 10.26 -19.00 1.14
CA PRO A 46 11.45 -19.86 1.16
C PRO A 46 11.47 -20.80 2.36
N GLU A 47 11.67 -22.09 2.13
CA GLU A 47 11.63 -23.13 3.18
C GLU A 47 12.58 -22.83 4.35
N ARG A 48 13.80 -22.37 4.05
CA ARG A 48 14.78 -21.98 5.08
C ARG A 48 14.28 -20.82 5.93
N ALA A 49 13.76 -19.78 5.29
CA ALA A 49 13.23 -18.61 5.96
C ALA A 49 11.97 -18.97 6.80
N THR A 50 11.15 -19.93 6.35
CA THR A 50 10.05 -20.48 7.14
C THR A 50 10.54 -21.19 8.39
N LYS A 51 11.54 -22.08 8.26
CA LYS A 51 12.09 -22.84 9.40
C LYS A 51 12.74 -21.94 10.46
N GLU A 52 13.41 -20.88 10.02
CA GLU A 52 14.15 -19.96 10.90
C GLU A 52 13.30 -18.75 11.34
N GLY A 53 12.08 -18.59 10.81
CA GLY A 53 11.23 -17.42 11.10
C GLY A 53 11.81 -16.10 10.58
N ILE A 54 12.57 -16.13 9.49
CA ILE A 54 13.24 -14.95 8.96
C ILE A 54 12.34 -14.25 7.96
N ALA A 55 12.08 -12.96 8.18
CA ALA A 55 11.44 -12.09 7.20
C ALA A 55 12.44 -11.62 6.15
N GLY A 56 11.95 -11.23 4.99
CA GLY A 56 12.82 -10.68 3.96
C GLY A 56 12.12 -9.90 2.88
N ARG A 57 12.93 -9.31 2.02
CA ARG A 57 12.51 -8.54 0.87
C ARG A 57 13.27 -9.02 -0.35
N ALA A 58 12.61 -9.02 -1.49
CA ALA A 58 13.26 -9.17 -2.77
C ALA A 58 12.78 -8.08 -3.73
N VAL A 59 13.68 -7.66 -4.62
CA VAL A 59 13.34 -6.83 -5.77
C VAL A 59 13.65 -7.66 -7.01
N ILE A 60 12.65 -7.84 -7.87
CA ILE A 60 12.84 -8.49 -9.17
C ILE A 60 12.57 -7.49 -10.29
N ASP A 61 13.31 -7.63 -11.40
CA ASP A 61 13.09 -6.89 -12.65
C ASP A 61 12.40 -7.83 -13.65
N CYS A 62 11.18 -7.49 -14.05
CA CYS A 62 10.37 -8.26 -14.97
C CYS A 62 10.06 -7.47 -16.24
N ARG A 63 9.96 -8.17 -17.36
CA ARG A 63 9.35 -7.63 -18.58
C ARG A 63 7.84 -7.85 -18.54
N LEU A 64 7.06 -6.84 -18.94
CA LEU A 64 5.62 -6.93 -19.05
C LEU A 64 5.23 -7.24 -20.49
N THR A 65 4.38 -8.24 -20.67
CA THR A 65 3.75 -8.56 -21.97
C THR A 65 2.67 -7.54 -22.32
N ALA A 66 2.22 -7.53 -23.58
CA ALA A 66 1.10 -6.68 -24.02
C ALA A 66 -0.22 -6.97 -23.27
N GLU A 67 -0.36 -8.16 -22.67
CA GLU A 67 -1.49 -8.57 -21.84
C GLU A 67 -1.32 -8.18 -20.35
N GLY A 68 -0.16 -7.64 -19.99
CA GLY A 68 0.17 -7.18 -18.65
C GLY A 68 0.70 -8.28 -17.72
N ARG A 69 1.14 -9.42 -18.26
CA ARG A 69 1.79 -10.49 -17.49
C ARG A 69 3.27 -10.22 -17.30
N ALA A 70 3.78 -10.49 -16.10
CA ALA A 70 5.21 -10.45 -15.81
C ALA A 70 5.90 -11.71 -16.35
N VAL A 71 6.94 -11.51 -17.17
CA VAL A 71 7.78 -12.55 -17.77
C VAL A 71 9.25 -12.14 -17.69
N ASP A 72 10.17 -13.07 -17.97
CA ASP A 72 11.63 -12.84 -17.96
C ASP A 72 12.15 -12.18 -16.67
N CYS A 73 11.54 -12.51 -15.53
CA CYS A 73 11.86 -11.93 -14.24
C CYS A 73 13.25 -12.35 -13.75
N LYS A 74 14.04 -11.38 -13.29
CA LYS A 74 15.38 -11.60 -12.71
C LYS A 74 15.47 -10.97 -11.33
N VAL A 75 16.21 -11.62 -10.43
CA VAL A 75 16.51 -11.05 -9.11
C VAL A 75 17.45 -9.86 -9.28
N VAL A 76 17.06 -8.73 -8.71
CA VAL A 76 17.89 -7.52 -8.60
C VAL A 76 18.54 -7.48 -7.22
N SER A 77 17.76 -7.75 -6.18
CA SER A 77 18.27 -7.84 -4.82
C SER A 77 17.40 -8.75 -3.96
N GLU A 78 18.00 -9.31 -2.91
CA GLU A 78 17.29 -9.93 -1.81
C GLU A 78 17.92 -9.51 -0.47
N THR A 79 17.12 -9.50 0.58
CA THR A 79 17.59 -9.18 1.93
C THR A 79 16.75 -9.93 2.97
N PRO A 80 17.36 -10.68 3.90
CA PRO A 80 18.78 -11.03 3.94
C PRO A 80 19.21 -11.87 2.71
N GLU A 81 20.47 -11.71 2.31
CA GLU A 81 21.04 -12.49 1.21
C GLU A 81 21.16 -13.97 1.58
N GLY A 82 20.98 -14.86 0.61
CA GLY A 82 21.13 -16.31 0.78
C GLY A 82 19.95 -17.03 1.43
N TYR A 83 18.85 -16.32 1.70
CA TYR A 83 17.61 -16.89 2.26
C TYR A 83 16.60 -17.34 1.18
N GLY A 84 16.86 -17.02 -0.09
CA GLY A 84 16.06 -17.51 -1.23
C GLY A 84 14.82 -16.66 -1.54
N PHE A 85 14.74 -15.44 -1.01
CA PHE A 85 13.63 -14.52 -1.28
C PHE A 85 13.59 -14.07 -2.74
N GLY A 86 14.75 -13.89 -3.37
CA GLY A 86 14.84 -13.55 -4.79
C GLY A 86 14.25 -14.66 -5.67
N GLU A 87 14.64 -15.91 -5.43
CA GLU A 87 14.14 -17.06 -6.18
C GLU A 87 12.63 -17.27 -5.97
N ALA A 88 12.17 -17.14 -4.72
CA ALA A 88 10.75 -17.17 -4.37
C ALA A 88 9.95 -16.11 -5.14
N ALA A 89 10.46 -14.88 -5.19
CA ALA A 89 9.85 -13.78 -5.93
C ALA A 89 9.74 -14.07 -7.43
N VAL A 90 10.78 -14.63 -8.05
CA VAL A 90 10.75 -15.04 -9.46
C VAL A 90 9.71 -16.14 -9.69
N LYS A 91 9.64 -17.17 -8.83
CA LYS A 91 8.62 -18.23 -8.95
C LYS A 91 7.20 -17.69 -8.81
N MET A 92 6.98 -16.74 -7.91
CA MET A 92 5.67 -16.12 -7.69
C MET A 92 5.23 -15.20 -8.83
N SER A 93 6.15 -14.75 -9.69
CA SER A 93 5.88 -13.80 -10.77
C SER A 93 4.78 -14.25 -11.75
N VAL A 94 4.56 -15.56 -11.86
CA VAL A 94 3.49 -16.15 -12.69
C VAL A 94 2.09 -15.66 -12.30
N ILE A 95 1.89 -15.20 -11.06
CA ILE A 95 0.62 -14.69 -10.55
C ILE A 95 0.45 -13.19 -10.85
N PHE A 96 1.53 -12.47 -11.12
CA PHE A 96 1.46 -11.02 -11.28
C PHE A 96 0.77 -10.64 -12.59
N ALA A 97 -0.21 -9.75 -12.46
CA ALA A 97 -0.90 -9.13 -13.57
C ALA A 97 -1.01 -7.62 -13.35
N PHE A 98 -0.64 -6.86 -14.37
CA PHE A 98 -0.67 -5.42 -14.43
C PHE A 98 -1.70 -4.97 -15.47
N VAL A 99 -2.16 -3.73 -15.35
CA VAL A 99 -2.73 -3.01 -16.48
C VAL A 99 -1.59 -2.78 -17.49
N PRO A 100 -1.70 -3.25 -18.74
CA PRO A 100 -0.64 -3.12 -19.72
C PRO A 100 -0.27 -1.65 -19.90
N PRO A 101 1.01 -1.32 -19.82
CA PRO A 101 1.44 0.03 -20.12
C PRO A 101 1.20 0.32 -21.60
N THR A 102 0.70 1.52 -21.91
CA THR A 102 0.48 1.95 -23.28
C THR A 102 1.44 3.07 -23.68
N ARG A 103 1.87 3.07 -24.93
CA ARG A 103 2.58 4.16 -25.61
C ARG A 103 1.80 4.49 -26.86
N ASP A 104 1.40 5.75 -27.01
CA ASP A 104 0.57 6.22 -28.12
C ASP A 104 -0.71 5.39 -28.31
N GLY A 105 -1.32 4.97 -27.20
CA GLY A 105 -2.56 4.17 -27.17
C GLY A 105 -2.38 2.68 -27.49
N ARG A 106 -1.14 2.20 -27.71
CA ARG A 106 -0.84 0.78 -27.97
C ARG A 106 -0.11 0.14 -26.79
N PRO A 107 -0.43 -1.10 -26.41
CA PRO A 107 0.34 -1.83 -25.39
C PRO A 107 1.81 -1.93 -25.76
N VAL A 108 2.67 -1.74 -24.77
CA VAL A 108 4.13 -1.91 -24.89
C VAL A 108 4.47 -3.32 -24.41
N ASP A 109 5.14 -4.11 -25.25
CA ASP A 109 5.46 -5.53 -25.02
C ASP A 109 6.88 -5.78 -24.47
N ASP A 110 7.67 -4.72 -24.35
CA ASP A 110 9.04 -4.73 -23.85
C ASP A 110 9.22 -3.96 -22.53
N ALA A 111 8.17 -3.37 -21.97
CA ALA A 111 8.27 -2.55 -20.77
C ALA A 111 8.87 -3.32 -19.59
N ARG A 112 9.83 -2.72 -18.90
CA ARG A 112 10.51 -3.33 -17.74
C ARG A 112 10.05 -2.71 -16.43
N ARG A 113 9.84 -3.54 -15.41
CA ARG A 113 9.31 -3.14 -14.10
C ARG A 113 10.10 -3.76 -12.97
N LEU A 114 10.54 -2.92 -12.03
CA LEU A 114 10.96 -3.37 -10.70
C LEU A 114 9.74 -3.66 -9.83
N ILE A 115 9.71 -4.86 -9.27
CA ILE A 115 8.65 -5.34 -8.39
C ILE A 115 9.28 -5.62 -7.03
N PRO A 116 9.09 -4.74 -6.03
CA PRO A 116 9.48 -5.01 -4.66
C PRO A 116 8.45 -5.92 -4.00
N ILE A 117 8.92 -7.00 -3.37
CA ILE A 117 8.09 -7.99 -2.67
C ILE A 117 8.62 -8.11 -1.25
N SER A 118 7.71 -8.03 -0.27
CA SER A 118 8.05 -8.22 1.14
C SER A 118 7.44 -9.54 1.64
N PHE A 119 8.29 -10.43 2.14
CA PHE A 119 7.95 -11.71 2.73
C PHE A 119 7.96 -11.56 4.26
N ALA A 120 6.78 -11.60 4.88
CA ALA A 120 6.67 -11.52 6.34
C ALA A 120 7.12 -12.86 6.97
N GLY A 121 8.21 -12.86 7.76
CA GLY A 121 8.66 -14.03 8.52
C GLY A 121 7.79 -14.31 9.74
N ALA A 122 7.94 -15.49 10.35
CA ALA A 122 7.41 -15.72 11.69
C ALA A 122 8.13 -14.76 12.66
N PRO A 123 7.44 -13.89 13.40
CA PRO A 123 8.08 -12.73 13.99
C PRO A 123 9.07 -13.11 15.10
N GLN A 124 10.36 -12.89 14.88
CA GLN A 124 11.38 -12.80 15.92
C GLN A 124 11.81 -11.33 16.01
N GLY A 125 11.44 -10.66 17.11
CA GLY A 125 11.98 -9.35 17.48
C GLY A 125 11.40 -8.14 16.74
N GLY A 126 10.23 -7.67 17.18
CA GLY A 126 9.96 -6.22 17.27
C GLY A 126 9.78 -5.42 15.98
N SER A 127 8.88 -5.82 15.07
CA SER A 127 7.94 -4.91 14.39
C SER A 127 6.91 -5.73 13.61
N ALA A 128 5.63 -5.41 13.80
CA ALA A 128 4.51 -6.31 13.59
C ALA A 128 4.03 -6.36 12.14
N ILE A 129 4.09 -7.56 11.54
CA ILE A 129 2.84 -8.16 11.06
C ILE A 129 2.67 -9.45 11.84
N ARG A 130 2.18 -9.33 13.08
CA ARG A 130 1.46 -10.45 13.69
C ARG A 130 0.43 -10.87 12.66
N ALA A 131 0.40 -12.14 12.27
CA ALA A 131 -0.81 -12.72 11.69
C ALA A 131 -1.96 -12.20 12.54
N TYR A 132 -2.92 -11.50 11.92
CA TYR A 132 -3.96 -10.81 12.65
C TYR A 132 -4.61 -11.78 13.64
N GLN A 133 -4.39 -11.58 14.93
CA GLN A 133 -4.99 -12.40 15.98
C GLN A 133 -6.29 -11.72 16.39
N PRO A 134 -7.45 -12.37 16.20
CA PRO A 134 -8.70 -11.86 16.73
C PRO A 134 -8.56 -11.59 18.22
N THR A 135 -9.13 -10.49 18.72
CA THR A 135 -9.07 -10.25 20.16
C THR A 135 -10.08 -11.17 20.87
N PRO A 136 -9.84 -11.50 22.16
CA PRO A 136 -10.78 -12.30 22.94
C PRO A 136 -12.19 -11.68 23.03
N ASP A 137 -12.29 -10.34 23.05
CA ASP A 137 -13.54 -9.61 23.33
C ASP A 137 -14.03 -8.76 22.15
N GLY A 138 -13.34 -8.78 21.02
CA GLY A 138 -13.57 -7.84 19.92
C GLY A 138 -12.96 -6.47 20.18
N LYS A 139 -13.41 -5.48 19.41
CA LYS A 139 -12.97 -4.09 19.53
C LYS A 139 -14.13 -3.14 19.38
N ALA A 140 -13.98 -1.96 19.93
CA ALA A 140 -14.99 -0.93 19.78
C ALA A 140 -14.82 -0.09 18.51
N ILE A 141 -15.85 0.65 18.13
CA ILE A 141 -15.78 1.54 16.95
C ILE A 141 -14.74 2.64 17.21
N GLY A 142 -13.81 2.79 16.28
CA GLY A 142 -12.73 3.77 16.34
C GLY A 142 -11.46 3.28 17.06
N GLU A 143 -11.45 2.09 17.66
CA GLU A 143 -10.27 1.59 18.38
C GLU A 143 -9.07 1.36 17.46
N ASP A 144 -9.30 0.78 16.27
CA ASP A 144 -8.27 0.62 15.24
C ASP A 144 -8.19 1.87 14.35
N ALA A 145 -7.74 2.98 14.95
CA ALA A 145 -7.52 4.25 14.26
C ALA A 145 -6.15 4.85 14.60
N ILE A 146 -5.57 5.56 13.64
CA ILE A 146 -4.37 6.39 13.80
C ILE A 146 -4.55 7.73 13.10
N MET A 147 -3.99 8.79 13.69
CA MET A 147 -3.82 10.06 13.00
C MET A 147 -2.43 10.10 12.37
N ILE A 148 -2.36 10.43 11.09
CA ILE A 148 -1.12 10.67 10.36
C ILE A 148 -0.94 12.19 10.36
N VAL A 149 -0.17 12.68 11.33
CA VAL A 149 -0.01 14.11 11.62
C VAL A 149 1.23 14.62 10.91
N ARG A 150 1.09 15.74 10.21
CA ARG A 150 2.23 16.44 9.59
C ARG A 150 3.10 17.06 10.68
N VAL A 151 4.40 16.78 10.63
CA VAL A 151 5.39 17.32 11.57
C VAL A 151 6.22 18.41 10.90
N LYS A 152 6.68 19.39 11.69
CA LYS A 152 7.59 20.44 11.23
C LYS A 152 9.03 20.06 11.53
N GLU A 153 9.96 20.72 10.86
CA GLU A 153 11.36 20.64 11.24
C GLU A 153 11.53 21.02 12.72
N GLY A 154 12.33 20.24 13.45
CA GLY A 154 12.52 20.42 14.90
C GLY A 154 11.45 19.81 15.80
N THR A 155 10.33 19.28 15.29
CA THR A 155 9.39 18.51 16.11
C THR A 155 10.09 17.27 16.67
N PRO A 156 10.05 16.99 17.98
CA PRO A 156 10.59 15.75 18.54
C PRO A 156 9.84 14.51 18.01
N ARG A 157 10.56 13.40 17.80
CA ARG A 157 9.91 12.13 17.42
C ARG A 157 9.12 11.56 18.58
N ASN A 158 7.98 10.95 18.28
CA ASN A 158 7.17 10.22 19.28
C ASN A 158 7.55 8.73 19.43
N GLY A 159 8.71 8.32 18.92
CA GLY A 159 9.14 6.93 18.89
C GLY A 159 8.72 6.15 17.64
N SER A 160 8.10 6.79 16.66
CA SER A 160 7.82 6.22 15.34
C SER A 160 8.75 6.74 14.24
N ASP A 161 8.77 6.04 13.11
CA ASP A 161 9.46 6.52 11.91
C ASP A 161 8.64 7.55 11.15
N ARG A 162 9.34 8.57 10.67
CA ARG A 162 8.79 9.55 9.74
C ARG A 162 8.64 8.96 8.36
N PHE A 163 7.60 9.39 7.66
CA PHE A 163 7.37 9.03 6.27
C PHE A 163 6.81 10.22 5.49
N ALA A 164 6.92 10.17 4.17
CA ALA A 164 6.32 11.19 3.30
C ALA A 164 4.80 11.22 3.51
N CYS A 165 4.23 12.40 3.72
CA CYS A 165 2.79 12.52 3.89
C CYS A 165 2.02 11.95 2.68
N PRO A 166 0.78 11.45 2.86
CA PRO A 166 0.00 10.82 1.77
C PRO A 166 -0.28 11.72 0.56
N ASP A 167 -0.27 13.04 0.73
CA ASP A 167 -0.39 14.04 -0.34
C ASP A 167 0.94 14.34 -1.05
N GLY A 168 2.04 13.75 -0.56
CA GLY A 168 3.39 13.96 -1.08
C GLY A 168 4.10 15.18 -0.50
N GLU A 169 3.47 15.92 0.42
CA GLU A 169 4.01 17.18 0.95
C GLU A 169 4.40 17.09 2.42
N GLY A 170 5.70 17.15 2.67
CA GLY A 170 6.30 17.17 4.01
C GLY A 170 6.47 15.79 4.64
N GLU A 171 6.89 15.80 5.92
CA GLU A 171 7.02 14.60 6.74
C GLU A 171 5.81 14.45 7.66
N CYS A 172 5.36 13.21 7.80
CA CYS A 172 4.28 12.82 8.68
C CYS A 172 4.74 11.75 9.67
N GLU A 173 4.10 11.74 10.83
CA GLU A 173 4.27 10.69 11.84
C GLU A 173 2.89 10.23 12.35
N PRO A 174 2.72 8.94 12.71
CA PRO A 174 1.51 8.42 13.29
C PRO A 174 1.36 8.86 14.76
N ARG A 175 0.12 9.10 15.17
CA ARG A 175 -0.30 9.34 16.56
C ARG A 175 -1.49 8.43 16.88
N LEU A 176 -1.51 7.91 18.10
CA LEU A 176 -2.66 7.16 18.61
C LEU A 176 -3.84 8.10 18.80
N VAL A 177 -5.05 7.55 18.68
CA VAL A 177 -6.28 8.35 18.75
C VAL A 177 -6.94 8.15 20.10
N THR A 178 -6.98 9.22 20.89
CA THR A 178 -7.90 9.33 22.02
C THR A 178 -9.13 10.08 21.54
N TRP A 179 -10.21 9.34 21.27
CA TRP A 179 -11.45 9.91 20.73
C TRP A 179 -12.18 10.79 21.75
N PRO A 180 -12.37 12.09 21.51
CA PRO A 180 -13.26 12.93 22.32
C PRO A 180 -14.73 12.51 22.17
N VAL A 181 -15.15 12.17 20.94
CA VAL A 181 -16.50 11.71 20.66
C VAL A 181 -16.45 10.47 19.76
N ARG A 182 -17.10 9.41 20.22
CA ARG A 182 -17.27 8.14 19.51
C ARG A 182 -18.63 7.53 19.87
N PRO A 183 -19.14 6.58 19.06
CA PRO A 183 -20.42 5.95 19.35
C PRO A 183 -20.49 5.35 20.75
N ASP A 184 -21.59 5.62 21.45
CA ASP A 184 -21.96 4.86 22.64
C ASP A 184 -22.43 3.44 22.28
N ARG A 185 -22.67 2.60 23.29
CA ARG A 185 -23.10 1.20 23.08
C ARG A 185 -24.39 1.06 22.29
N GLU A 186 -25.36 1.95 22.48
CA GLU A 186 -26.64 1.93 21.76
C GLU A 186 -26.48 2.39 20.32
N GLN A 187 -25.69 3.43 20.08
CA GLN A 187 -25.32 3.88 18.75
C GLN A 187 -24.52 2.82 18.00
N ALA A 188 -23.57 2.15 18.66
CA ALA A 188 -22.77 1.07 18.07
C ALA A 188 -23.66 -0.10 17.63
N ARG A 189 -24.63 -0.51 18.46
CA ARG A 189 -25.63 -1.54 18.09
C ARG A 189 -26.40 -1.16 16.82
N ARG A 190 -26.84 0.09 16.71
CA ARG A 190 -27.57 0.57 15.52
C ARG A 190 -26.68 0.67 14.29
N ILE A 191 -25.45 1.15 14.45
CA ILE A 191 -24.46 1.27 13.36
C ILE A 191 -24.11 -0.11 12.79
N LEU A 192 -23.93 -1.11 13.65
CA LEU A 192 -23.50 -2.45 13.27
C LEU A 192 -24.66 -3.42 13.00
N ALA A 193 -25.90 -2.94 13.01
CA ALA A 193 -27.05 -3.76 12.65
C ALA A 193 -26.98 -4.15 11.16
N GLY A 194 -26.90 -5.45 10.87
CA GLY A 194 -26.85 -5.98 9.50
C GLY A 194 -25.45 -6.18 8.93
N VAL A 195 -24.37 -5.95 9.69
CA VAL A 195 -22.98 -6.25 9.26
C VAL A 195 -22.43 -7.57 9.82
N GLU A 196 -23.27 -8.40 10.45
CA GLU A 196 -22.86 -9.62 11.16
C GLU A 196 -22.24 -10.67 10.22
N ALA A 197 -22.62 -10.66 8.94
CA ALA A 197 -22.09 -11.56 7.93
C ALA A 197 -20.75 -11.08 7.32
N LEU A 198 -20.32 -9.85 7.59
CA LEU A 198 -19.08 -9.31 7.04
C LEU A 198 -17.88 -9.94 7.75
N ALA A 199 -17.10 -10.73 7.01
CA ALA A 199 -15.91 -11.43 7.52
C ALA A 199 -14.59 -10.75 7.12
N SER A 200 -14.67 -9.53 6.59
CA SER A 200 -13.54 -8.81 5.99
C SER A 200 -13.26 -7.49 6.71
N VAL A 201 -12.41 -6.65 6.11
CA VAL A 201 -11.99 -5.36 6.63
C VAL A 201 -12.24 -4.27 5.60
N THR A 202 -12.69 -3.11 6.05
CA THR A 202 -12.66 -1.86 5.27
C THR A 202 -11.58 -0.94 5.83
N ASN A 203 -10.61 -0.54 5.02
CA ASN A 203 -9.69 0.51 5.40
C ASN A 203 -10.26 1.84 4.92
N MET A 204 -10.17 2.87 5.74
CA MET A 204 -10.68 4.20 5.44
C MET A 204 -9.64 5.26 5.77
N SER A 205 -9.50 6.25 4.89
CA SER A 205 -8.72 7.46 5.15
C SER A 205 -9.60 8.69 4.98
N CYS A 206 -9.60 9.60 5.95
CA CYS A 206 -10.35 10.86 5.91
C CYS A 206 -9.42 12.04 6.23
N GLU A 207 -9.78 13.23 5.80
CA GLU A 207 -9.18 14.47 6.31
C GLU A 207 -9.87 14.89 7.60
N ILE A 208 -9.11 15.39 8.58
CA ILE A 208 -9.62 15.94 9.83
C ILE A 208 -9.90 17.43 9.64
N ALA A 209 -11.17 17.83 9.77
CA ALA A 209 -11.56 19.24 9.75
C ALA A 209 -11.20 19.97 11.06
N SER A 210 -11.27 21.31 11.05
CA SER A 210 -10.94 22.15 12.20
C SER A 210 -11.84 21.94 13.43
N ASP A 211 -13.03 21.36 13.25
CA ASP A 211 -13.98 20.99 14.31
C ASP A 211 -13.89 19.50 14.70
N GLY A 212 -12.88 18.79 14.19
CA GLY A 212 -12.69 17.35 14.40
C GLY A 212 -13.61 16.47 13.55
N ALA A 213 -14.48 17.03 12.70
CA ALA A 213 -15.27 16.23 11.77
C ALA A 213 -14.38 15.55 10.72
N LEU A 214 -14.72 14.33 10.34
CA LEU A 214 -14.01 13.58 9.31
C LEU A 214 -14.65 13.84 7.94
N LYS A 215 -13.86 14.32 6.97
CA LYS A 215 -14.34 14.70 5.63
C LYS A 215 -13.52 14.03 4.53
N GLY A 216 -14.07 13.99 3.32
CA GLY A 216 -13.37 13.48 2.14
C GLY A 216 -12.94 12.00 2.26
N CYS A 217 -13.69 11.21 3.03
CA CYS A 217 -13.32 9.83 3.35
C CYS A 217 -13.27 8.95 2.08
N ARG A 218 -12.18 8.18 1.95
CA ARG A 218 -11.99 7.17 0.92
C ARG A 218 -11.85 5.80 1.58
N THR A 219 -12.50 4.79 1.01
CA THR A 219 -12.48 3.42 1.52
C THR A 219 -11.83 2.45 0.53
N THR A 220 -11.22 1.39 1.05
CA THR A 220 -10.69 0.25 0.28
C THR A 220 -10.96 -1.04 1.04
N GLY A 221 -11.03 -2.18 0.35
CA GLY A 221 -11.41 -3.47 0.94
C GLY A 221 -12.91 -3.73 0.81
N GLU A 222 -13.56 -4.19 1.89
CA GLU A 222 -15.00 -4.44 1.90
C GLU A 222 -15.80 -3.12 1.71
N VAL A 223 -16.61 -3.03 0.66
CA VAL A 223 -17.32 -1.79 0.29
C VAL A 223 -18.79 -2.03 -0.07
N GLY A 224 -19.37 -3.15 0.39
CA GLY A 224 -20.79 -3.46 0.20
C GLY A 224 -21.76 -2.44 0.83
N PRO A 225 -23.07 -2.54 0.53
CA PRO A 225 -24.06 -1.57 0.99
C PRO A 225 -24.21 -1.52 2.52
N GLU A 226 -24.13 -2.67 3.20
CA GLU A 226 -24.19 -2.77 4.66
C GLU A 226 -22.96 -2.09 5.29
N ALA A 227 -21.76 -2.41 4.79
CA ALA A 227 -20.51 -1.80 5.21
C ALA A 227 -20.54 -0.27 5.00
N SER A 228 -20.95 0.17 3.81
CA SER A 228 -21.04 1.58 3.45
C SER A 228 -22.02 2.34 4.34
N LYS A 229 -23.18 1.75 4.64
CA LYS A 229 -24.17 2.34 5.56
C LYS A 229 -23.63 2.44 6.99
N ALA A 230 -22.98 1.40 7.49
CA ALA A 230 -22.38 1.39 8.83
C ALA A 230 -21.28 2.45 8.96
N VAL A 231 -20.36 2.53 7.98
CA VAL A 231 -19.32 3.57 7.94
C VAL A 231 -19.97 4.97 7.94
N ALA A 232 -20.92 5.22 7.04
CA ALA A 232 -21.57 6.52 6.94
C ALA A 232 -22.28 6.92 8.25
N ALA A 233 -22.96 5.98 8.90
CA ALA A 233 -23.61 6.23 10.19
C ALA A 233 -22.59 6.57 11.27
N ALA A 234 -21.47 5.85 11.36
CA ALA A 234 -20.43 6.12 12.34
C ALA A 234 -19.74 7.47 12.13
N MET A 235 -19.55 7.90 10.87
CA MET A 235 -18.97 9.20 10.53
C MET A 235 -19.82 10.39 10.99
N THR A 236 -21.13 10.21 11.22
CA THR A 236 -21.97 11.29 11.76
C THR A 236 -21.64 11.58 13.24
N VAL A 237 -21.16 10.57 13.97
CA VAL A 237 -20.89 10.63 15.42
C VAL A 237 -19.41 10.91 15.73
N LEU A 238 -18.49 10.22 15.06
CA LEU A 238 -17.06 10.29 15.36
C LEU A 238 -16.52 11.73 15.20
N ARG A 239 -15.78 12.19 16.21
CA ARG A 239 -14.99 13.44 16.13
C ARG A 239 -13.56 13.16 16.56
N ALA A 240 -12.61 13.50 15.70
CA ALA A 240 -11.18 13.42 16.01
C ALA A 240 -10.80 14.46 17.08
N PRO A 241 -9.75 14.21 17.88
CA PRO A 241 -9.22 15.23 18.76
C PRO A 241 -8.62 16.39 17.96
N LEU A 242 -8.75 17.62 18.45
CA LEU A 242 -8.22 18.82 17.78
C LEU A 242 -6.69 18.92 17.86
N HIS A 243 -6.09 18.21 18.81
CA HIS A 243 -4.65 18.08 18.99
C HIS A 243 -4.30 16.62 19.27
N SER A 244 -3.11 16.19 18.88
CA SER A 244 -2.52 14.93 19.35
C SER A 244 -2.16 15.00 20.84
N ASP A 245 -1.76 13.87 21.40
CA ASP A 245 -1.27 13.75 22.78
C ASP A 245 -0.02 14.60 23.06
N ASP A 246 0.84 14.78 22.05
CA ASP A 246 2.01 15.67 22.08
C ASP A 246 1.70 17.12 21.65
N GLY A 247 0.41 17.49 21.51
CA GLY A 247 -0.04 18.86 21.32
C GLY A 247 0.05 19.39 19.89
N LEU A 248 0.30 18.54 18.88
CA LEU A 248 0.31 18.94 17.48
C LEU A 248 -1.13 19.14 16.96
N PRO A 249 -1.39 20.18 16.14
CA PRO A 249 -2.71 20.38 15.56
C PRO A 249 -3.04 19.27 14.57
N THR A 250 -4.27 18.76 14.61
CA THR A 250 -4.71 17.65 13.76
C THR A 250 -5.49 18.11 12.53
N ALA A 251 -5.94 19.36 12.48
CA ALA A 251 -6.66 19.90 11.32
C ALA A 251 -5.82 19.78 10.04
N GLY A 252 -6.43 19.29 8.96
CA GLY A 252 -5.77 18.99 7.68
C GLY A 252 -4.92 17.70 7.69
N SER A 253 -4.79 17.02 8.83
CA SER A 253 -4.12 15.72 8.91
C SER A 253 -5.02 14.59 8.42
N THR A 254 -4.44 13.42 8.15
CA THR A 254 -5.20 12.25 7.73
C THR A 254 -5.56 11.38 8.93
N MET A 255 -6.84 11.06 9.08
CA MET A 255 -7.33 10.01 9.97
C MET A 255 -7.41 8.70 9.18
N ALA A 256 -6.70 7.66 9.62
CA ALA A 256 -6.81 6.32 9.07
C ALA A 256 -7.56 5.42 10.06
N ILE A 257 -8.63 4.76 9.59
CA ILE A 257 -9.49 3.88 10.40
C ILE A 257 -9.59 2.53 9.71
N ARG A 258 -9.40 1.45 10.46
CA ARG A 258 -9.58 0.09 10.00
C ARG A 258 -10.86 -0.50 10.60
N TRP A 259 -11.86 -0.72 9.77
CA TRP A 259 -13.13 -1.33 10.13
C TRP A 259 -13.00 -2.85 10.04
N ASN A 260 -12.65 -3.48 11.15
CA ASN A 260 -12.61 -4.93 11.24
C ASN A 260 -13.98 -5.47 11.67
N TRP A 261 -14.83 -5.81 10.70
CA TRP A 261 -16.24 -6.10 10.95
C TRP A 261 -16.46 -7.21 11.99
N PRO A 262 -15.76 -8.37 11.94
CA PRO A 262 -15.85 -9.38 12.98
C PRO A 262 -15.54 -8.87 14.40
N GLU A 263 -14.49 -8.05 14.55
CA GLU A 263 -14.12 -7.50 15.86
C GLU A 263 -15.14 -6.50 16.37
N LEU A 264 -15.65 -5.66 15.48
CA LEU A 264 -16.59 -4.61 15.83
C LEU A 264 -17.93 -5.20 16.28
N VAL A 265 -18.42 -6.24 15.58
CA VAL A 265 -19.63 -6.97 15.97
C VAL A 265 -19.43 -7.68 17.31
N LYS A 266 -18.27 -8.33 17.52
CA LYS A 266 -17.93 -8.99 18.78
C LYS A 266 -17.78 -8.00 19.94
N GLY A 267 -17.18 -6.84 19.67
CA GLY A 267 -16.81 -5.82 20.66
C GLY A 267 -17.85 -4.72 20.88
N ILE A 268 -19.11 -4.91 20.48
CA ILE A 268 -20.17 -3.91 20.67
C ILE A 268 -20.22 -3.41 22.12
N ALA A 269 -20.08 -4.32 23.10
CA ALA A 269 -20.14 -3.98 24.53
C ALA A 269 -18.99 -3.09 25.02
N LEU A 270 -17.86 -3.04 24.29
CA LEU A 270 -16.67 -2.25 24.59
C LEU A 270 -16.81 -0.78 24.17
N ASN A 271 -17.91 -0.40 23.52
CA ASN A 271 -18.24 1.00 23.28
C ASN A 271 -18.65 1.67 24.61
N PRO A 272 -18.30 2.96 24.80
CA PRO A 272 -18.61 3.68 26.04
C PRO A 272 -20.12 3.69 26.31
N GLU A 273 -20.47 3.89 27.57
CA GLU A 273 -21.85 4.17 27.93
C GLU A 273 -22.26 5.56 27.41
N ALA A 274 -23.55 5.76 27.20
CA ALA A 274 -24.06 7.07 26.84
C ALA A 274 -23.68 8.07 27.95
N ALA A 275 -23.16 9.23 27.55
CA ALA A 275 -22.99 10.32 28.50
C ALA A 275 -24.36 10.71 29.07
N PRO A 276 -24.47 10.97 30.38
CA PRO A 276 -25.73 11.36 31.02
C PRO A 276 -26.27 12.71 30.52
#